data_AF-A0A5C3MLV9-F1
#
_entry.id   AF-A0A5C3MLV9-F1
#
_cell.length_a   1.000
_cell.length_b   1.000
_cell.length_c   1.000
_cell.angle_alpha   90.00
_cell.angle_beta   90.00
_cell.angle_gamma   90.00
#
_symmetry.space_group_name_H-M   'P 1'
#
loop_
_entity.id
_entity.type
_entity.pdbx_description
1 polymer ?
#
loop_
_entity_poly.entity_id
_entity_poly.type
_entity_poly.pdbx_seq_one_letter_code
_entity_poly.pdbx_strand_id
1 'polypeptide(L)'
;MDLPPKSSSLPRAPQKLQYKFPKPPLQLPTATASQPAAMKVCSGCHKPRITPSDPYKTCKKCRDKEKEKRKRRAERDAAAASLVPNRKPAPTPPTGIGRKPLLEVRDLSRAGLADFGKVKGEMVVKREETKKVVVGVKREAGADDGLPRFMKRPKLEPHARVPFHAPPLDDFAPTSYQSSTSLIHAIPSLRSVAFTGVYSIVANPTTSHSRRVHKVYKELKRELKPSWTFGASSTVIDSNPYIHRAQFPCTCTAAVPTRPQPSKPKNLMGYFSSSPSPLEDNDAGKCAGYLRITVSDDDSHWLPIKGQKVVVQVEHP
;
A
#
# COMPACT_ATOMS: atom_id res chain seq x y z
N MET A 1 52.77 36.19 26.75
CA MET A 1 52.26 35.55 25.51
C MET A 1 50.79 35.91 25.43
N ASP A 2 50.54 37.15 25.00
CA ASP A 2 49.22 37.78 25.01
C ASP A 2 48.46 37.44 23.73
N LEU A 3 47.22 36.96 23.90
CA LEU A 3 46.30 36.65 22.81
C LEU A 3 45.42 37.88 22.50
N PRO A 4 45.17 38.20 21.22
CA PRO A 4 44.33 39.35 20.86
C PRO A 4 42.83 39.01 20.91
N PRO A 5 41.95 40.02 21.12
CA PRO A 5 40.51 39.82 21.18
C PRO A 5 39.89 39.70 19.78
N LYS A 6 39.00 38.71 19.60
CA LYS A 6 38.17 38.53 18.41
C LYS A 6 37.00 39.51 18.40
N SER A 7 37.02 40.45 17.47
CA SER A 7 35.92 41.37 17.17
C SER A 7 34.77 40.66 16.43
N SER A 8 33.57 40.71 17.00
CA SER A 8 32.32 40.23 16.37
C SER A 8 31.70 41.32 15.50
N SER A 9 31.69 41.15 14.17
CA SER A 9 30.94 41.98 13.24
C SER A 9 29.65 41.27 12.81
N LEU A 10 28.50 41.76 13.28
CA LEU A 10 27.16 41.37 12.83
C LEU A 10 26.86 41.98 11.44
N PRO A 11 26.19 41.26 10.52
CA PRO A 11 25.79 41.81 9.24
C PRO A 11 24.53 42.68 9.36
N ARG A 12 24.63 43.87 8.77
CA ARG A 12 23.62 44.94 8.72
C ARG A 12 22.52 44.58 7.72
N ALA A 13 21.25 44.64 8.15
CA ALA A 13 20.08 44.41 7.30
C ALA A 13 19.90 45.54 6.25
N PRO A 14 19.50 45.21 5.00
CA PRO A 14 19.30 46.22 3.96
C PRO A 14 18.01 47.03 4.18
N GLN A 15 18.14 48.34 4.00
CA GLN A 15 17.08 49.34 4.12
C GLN A 15 16.03 49.18 3.01
N LYS A 16 14.76 49.36 3.38
CA LYS A 16 13.60 49.36 2.49
C LYS A 16 13.62 50.59 1.58
N LEU A 17 13.75 50.39 0.27
CA LEU A 17 13.45 51.40 -0.75
C LEU A 17 11.93 51.58 -0.86
N GLN A 18 11.42 52.72 -0.39
CA GLN A 18 10.05 53.17 -0.67
C GLN A 18 10.02 53.82 -2.06
N TYR A 19 9.45 53.13 -3.04
CA TYR A 19 9.05 53.75 -4.31
C TYR A 19 7.60 54.20 -4.22
N LYS A 20 7.39 55.52 -4.14
CA LYS A 20 6.11 56.18 -4.42
C LYS A 20 6.01 56.39 -5.94
N PHE A 21 5.10 55.70 -6.60
CA PHE A 21 4.63 56.08 -7.94
C PHE A 21 3.19 56.61 -7.85
N PRO A 22 2.88 57.77 -8.44
CA PRO A 22 1.51 58.25 -8.56
C PRO A 22 0.76 57.44 -9.61
N LYS A 23 -0.46 57.05 -9.27
CA LYS A 23 -1.36 56.20 -10.05
C LYS A 23 -2.20 57.07 -10.99
N PRO A 24 -2.13 56.91 -12.33
CA PRO A 24 -3.05 57.59 -13.23
C PRO A 24 -4.45 56.94 -13.20
N PRO A 25 -5.54 57.72 -13.32
CA PRO A 25 -6.90 57.19 -13.37
C PRO A 25 -7.20 56.64 -14.77
N LEU A 26 -7.18 55.31 -14.91
CA LEU A 26 -7.65 54.61 -16.10
C LEU A 26 -9.19 54.49 -16.03
N GLN A 27 -9.86 55.18 -16.94
CA GLN A 27 -11.29 55.05 -17.19
C GLN A 27 -11.58 53.67 -17.81
N LEU A 28 -12.53 52.95 -17.22
CA LEU A 28 -13.03 51.66 -17.67
C LEU A 28 -14.19 51.85 -18.65
N PRO A 29 -14.14 51.31 -19.88
CA PRO A 29 -15.33 51.11 -20.69
C PRO A 29 -16.11 49.90 -20.17
N THR A 30 -17.33 50.15 -19.71
CA THR A 30 -18.38 49.15 -19.45
C THR A 30 -18.87 48.55 -20.76
N ALA A 31 -18.24 47.46 -21.18
CA ALA A 31 -18.82 46.52 -22.14
C ALA A 31 -18.64 45.11 -21.58
N THR A 32 -19.62 44.65 -20.81
CA THR A 32 -19.68 43.31 -20.22
C THR A 32 -20.00 42.30 -21.32
N ALA A 33 -19.02 42.03 -22.19
CA ALA A 33 -19.06 40.88 -23.07
C ALA A 33 -19.01 39.62 -22.18
N SER A 34 -20.11 38.87 -22.16
CA SER A 34 -20.27 37.64 -21.40
C SER A 34 -19.18 36.64 -21.80
N GLN A 35 -18.07 36.60 -21.06
CA GLN A 35 -17.06 35.58 -21.27
C GLN A 35 -17.70 34.21 -20.99
N PRO A 36 -17.56 33.23 -21.90
CA PRO A 36 -18.08 31.88 -21.67
C PRO A 36 -17.38 31.31 -20.44
N ALA A 37 -18.15 31.08 -19.38
CA ALA A 37 -17.62 30.61 -18.11
C ALA A 37 -16.80 29.32 -18.32
N ALA A 38 -15.50 29.39 -18.04
CA ALA A 38 -14.57 28.31 -18.29
C ALA A 38 -15.04 27.01 -17.61
N MET A 39 -15.23 25.96 -18.41
CA MET A 39 -15.65 24.64 -17.92
C MET A 39 -14.58 24.04 -17.01
N LYS A 40 -15.00 23.47 -15.87
CA LYS A 40 -14.13 22.72 -14.97
C LYS A 40 -13.81 21.33 -15.58
N VAL A 41 -12.59 20.86 -15.36
CA VAL A 41 -12.13 19.54 -15.82
C VAL A 41 -12.53 18.46 -14.80
N CYS A 42 -13.10 17.36 -15.29
CA CYS A 42 -13.48 16.23 -14.45
C CYS A 42 -12.27 15.49 -13.90
N SER A 43 -12.17 15.34 -12.57
CA SER A 43 -11.08 14.58 -11.93
C SER A 43 -11.07 13.08 -12.25
N GLY A 44 -12.19 12.51 -12.70
CA GLY A 44 -12.30 11.08 -13.02
C GLY A 44 -11.99 10.71 -14.48
N CYS A 45 -12.26 11.61 -15.43
CA CYS A 45 -12.05 11.35 -16.86
C CYS A 45 -11.24 12.42 -17.59
N HIS A 46 -10.80 13.46 -16.88
CA HIS A 46 -10.01 14.58 -17.39
C HIS A 46 -10.62 15.36 -18.57
N LYS A 47 -11.94 15.22 -18.80
CA LYS A 47 -12.67 15.96 -19.83
C LYS A 47 -13.32 17.23 -19.25
N PRO A 48 -13.30 18.38 -19.97
CA PRO A 48 -14.00 19.60 -19.57
C PRO A 48 -15.52 19.38 -19.71
N ARG A 49 -16.15 18.91 -18.64
CA ARG A 49 -17.56 18.49 -18.64
C ARG A 49 -18.32 18.94 -17.40
N ILE A 50 -17.69 19.75 -16.55
CA ILE A 50 -18.27 20.20 -15.29
C ILE A 50 -18.56 21.69 -15.45
N THR A 51 -19.83 22.06 -15.34
CA THR A 51 -20.19 23.47 -15.31
C THR A 51 -19.61 24.12 -14.06
N PRO A 52 -19.13 25.36 -14.12
CA PRO A 52 -18.54 26.02 -12.95
C PRO A 52 -19.52 26.13 -11.76
N SER A 53 -20.83 26.09 -12.00
CA SER A 53 -21.88 26.00 -10.98
C SER A 53 -22.03 24.63 -10.31
N ASP A 54 -21.51 23.55 -10.92
CA ASP A 54 -21.63 22.21 -10.36
C ASP A 54 -20.69 22.08 -9.13
N PRO A 55 -21.22 21.68 -7.95
CA PRO A 55 -20.43 21.52 -6.73
C PRO A 55 -19.52 20.29 -6.76
N TYR A 56 -19.72 19.37 -7.71
CA TYR A 56 -19.02 18.10 -7.75
C TYR A 56 -17.70 18.19 -8.55
N LYS A 57 -16.66 17.48 -8.10
CA LYS A 57 -15.34 17.39 -8.79
C LYS A 57 -15.33 16.40 -9.96
N THR A 58 -16.38 15.61 -10.13
CA THR A 58 -16.53 14.58 -11.16
C THR A 58 -17.79 14.82 -11.99
N CYS A 59 -17.68 14.60 -13.29
CA CYS A 59 -18.81 14.79 -14.21
C CYS A 59 -19.90 13.74 -13.95
N LYS A 60 -21.14 14.06 -14.36
CA LYS A 60 -22.32 13.21 -14.19
C LYS A 60 -22.07 11.75 -14.62
N LYS A 61 -21.47 11.54 -15.80
CA LYS A 61 -21.15 10.19 -16.31
C LYS A 61 -20.20 9.39 -15.39
N CYS A 62 -19.21 10.04 -14.78
CA CYS A 62 -18.29 9.38 -13.84
C CYS A 62 -19.01 9.01 -12.54
N ARG A 63 -19.87 9.91 -12.04
CA ARG A 63 -20.68 9.68 -10.83
C ARG A 63 -21.67 8.53 -11.02
N ASP A 64 -22.35 8.49 -12.17
CA ASP A 64 -23.29 7.41 -12.49
C ASP A 64 -22.57 6.06 -12.59
N LYS A 65 -21.39 6.03 -13.22
CA LYS A 65 -20.55 4.83 -13.30
C LYS A 65 -20.09 4.33 -11.92
N GLU A 66 -19.76 5.24 -11.01
CA GLU A 66 -19.39 4.90 -9.64
C GLU A 66 -20.59 4.41 -8.81
N LYS A 67 -21.76 5.04 -8.97
CA LYS A 67 -23.01 4.61 -8.34
C LYS A 67 -23.42 3.21 -8.79
N GLU A 68 -23.32 2.92 -10.09
CA GLU A 68 -23.56 1.60 -10.66
C GLU A 68 -22.56 0.55 -10.13
N LYS A 69 -21.26 0.90 -10.06
CA LYS A 69 -20.24 0.02 -9.47
C LYS A 69 -20.53 -0.30 -8.01
N ARG A 70 -21.02 0.68 -7.23
CA ARG A 70 -21.42 0.48 -5.84
C ARG A 70 -22.66 -0.42 -5.74
N LYS A 71 -23.65 -0.24 -6.62
CA LYS A 71 -24.85 -1.09 -6.70
C LYS A 71 -24.48 -2.55 -6.96
N ARG A 72 -23.62 -2.82 -7.96
CA ARG A 72 -23.16 -4.17 -8.28
C ARG A 72 -22.38 -4.85 -7.14
N ARG A 73 -21.61 -4.07 -6.36
CA ARG A 73 -20.95 -4.60 -5.16
C ARG A 73 -21.96 -4.99 -4.09
N ALA A 74 -22.92 -4.12 -3.81
CA ALA A 74 -23.98 -4.41 -2.85
C ALA A 74 -24.83 -5.63 -3.26
N GLU A 75 -25.14 -5.79 -4.54
CA GLU A 75 -25.85 -6.97 -5.06
C GLU A 75 -25.03 -8.26 -4.88
N ARG A 76 -23.71 -8.21 -5.15
CA ARG A 76 -22.82 -9.36 -4.91
C ARG A 76 -22.71 -9.70 -3.43
N ASP A 77 -22.61 -8.70 -2.57
CA ASP A 77 -22.53 -8.89 -1.12
C ASP A 77 -23.85 -9.44 -0.57
N ALA A 78 -24.99 -8.99 -1.09
CA ALA A 78 -26.31 -9.51 -0.75
C ALA A 78 -26.50 -10.97 -1.23
N ALA A 79 -26.04 -11.30 -2.43
CA ALA A 79 -26.05 -12.68 -2.94
C ALA A 79 -25.14 -13.61 -2.12
N ALA A 80 -23.95 -13.13 -1.73
CA ALA A 80 -23.06 -13.88 -0.85
C ALA A 80 -23.68 -14.10 0.54
N ALA A 81 -24.39 -13.11 1.08
CA ALA A 81 -25.11 -13.24 2.35
C ALA A 81 -26.28 -14.22 2.27
N SER A 82 -26.98 -14.32 1.12
CA SER A 82 -28.10 -15.27 0.97
C SER A 82 -27.66 -16.72 0.79
N LEU A 83 -26.41 -16.98 0.41
CA LEU A 83 -25.85 -18.33 0.26
C LEU A 83 -25.36 -18.93 1.57
N VAL A 84 -25.34 -18.16 2.67
CA VAL A 84 -25.08 -18.73 3.99
C VAL A 84 -26.31 -19.54 4.37
N PRO A 85 -26.24 -20.89 4.39
CA PRO A 85 -27.37 -21.71 4.82
C PRO A 85 -27.71 -21.27 6.23
N ASN A 86 -29.00 -21.10 6.49
CA ASN A 86 -29.55 -20.78 7.81
C ASN A 86 -29.18 -21.90 8.79
N ARG A 87 -27.93 -21.90 9.28
CA ARG A 87 -27.49 -22.73 10.39
C ARG A 87 -28.29 -22.19 11.55
N LYS A 88 -29.37 -22.91 11.89
CA LYS A 88 -30.08 -22.73 13.15
C LYS A 88 -29.01 -22.48 14.22
N PRO A 89 -29.03 -21.35 14.93
CA PRO A 89 -28.09 -21.12 16.00
C PRO A 89 -28.21 -22.33 16.92
N ALA A 90 -27.09 -23.04 17.10
CA ALA A 90 -27.05 -24.16 18.03
C ALA A 90 -27.54 -23.62 19.38
N PRO A 91 -28.41 -24.35 20.09
CA PRO A 91 -28.91 -23.91 21.39
C PRO A 91 -27.71 -23.59 22.28
N THR A 92 -27.63 -22.34 22.72
CA THR A 92 -26.58 -21.88 23.62
C THR A 92 -26.62 -22.77 24.86
N PRO A 93 -25.51 -23.42 25.23
CA PRO A 93 -25.47 -24.18 26.47
C PRO A 93 -25.73 -23.22 27.64
N PRO A 94 -26.56 -23.62 28.62
CA PRO A 94 -26.89 -22.76 29.74
C PRO A 94 -25.60 -22.38 30.46
N THR A 95 -25.31 -21.08 30.49
CA THR A 95 -24.21 -20.52 31.25
C THR A 95 -24.60 -20.50 32.72
N GLY A 96 -24.51 -21.66 33.34
CA GLY A 96 -24.48 -21.81 34.79
C GLY A 96 -23.34 -22.76 35.09
N ILE A 97 -22.32 -22.27 35.78
CA ILE A 97 -21.71 -22.93 36.94
C ILE A 97 -20.54 -22.06 37.41
N GLY A 98 -20.68 -21.65 38.67
CA GLY A 98 -19.59 -21.12 39.46
C GLY A 98 -18.44 -22.14 39.57
N ARG A 99 -17.25 -21.58 39.69
CA ARG A 99 -15.96 -22.23 39.95
C ARG A 99 -16.05 -23.51 40.82
N LYS A 100 -15.40 -24.57 40.36
CA LYS A 100 -14.55 -25.44 41.19
C LYS A 100 -13.34 -25.93 40.35
N PRO A 101 -12.10 -25.81 40.84
CA PRO A 101 -10.95 -26.50 40.26
C PRO A 101 -10.72 -27.82 41.01
N LEU A 102 -10.55 -28.95 40.32
CA LEU A 102 -9.71 -30.05 40.81
C LEU A 102 -9.50 -31.16 39.78
N LEU A 103 -8.25 -31.61 39.75
CA LEU A 103 -7.69 -32.91 39.36
C LEU A 103 -7.40 -33.21 37.88
N GLU A 104 -6.07 -33.24 37.65
CA GLU A 104 -5.31 -34.18 36.82
C GLU A 104 -6.00 -35.52 36.55
N VAL A 105 -6.10 -35.89 35.26
CA VAL A 105 -5.98 -37.27 34.76
C VAL A 105 -5.44 -37.16 33.33
N ARG A 106 -4.13 -37.35 33.13
CA ARG A 106 -3.45 -38.58 32.68
C ARG A 106 -3.51 -38.80 31.16
N ASP A 107 -2.35 -38.63 30.54
CA ASP A 107 -2.04 -39.00 29.16
C ASP A 107 -2.20 -40.51 28.93
N LEU A 108 -2.98 -40.88 27.92
CA LEU A 108 -2.88 -42.16 27.21
C LEU A 108 -3.27 -41.98 25.74
N SER A 109 -2.26 -41.93 24.87
CA SER A 109 -2.02 -42.89 23.79
C SER A 109 -3.14 -43.25 22.79
N ARG A 110 -2.78 -43.00 21.51
CA ARG A 110 -2.63 -44.03 20.45
C ARG A 110 -3.91 -44.50 19.68
N ALA A 111 -3.84 -44.18 18.38
CA ALA A 111 -4.26 -44.98 17.22
C ALA A 111 -5.76 -45.26 16.96
N GLY A 112 -6.15 -44.99 15.71
CA GLY A 112 -6.88 -45.98 14.91
C GLY A 112 -8.24 -45.56 14.34
N LEU A 113 -8.50 -46.09 13.13
CA LEU A 113 -9.74 -46.13 12.35
C LEU A 113 -10.09 -44.82 11.60
N ALA A 114 -9.91 -44.72 10.28
CA ALA A 114 -10.43 -45.53 9.16
C ALA A 114 -11.96 -45.53 9.02
N ASP A 115 -12.37 -45.18 7.80
CA ASP A 115 -13.64 -45.47 7.13
C ASP A 115 -14.97 -45.08 7.77
N PHE A 116 -15.62 -44.05 7.19
CA PHE A 116 -17.07 -44.09 6.99
C PHE A 116 -17.46 -43.46 5.64
N GLY A 117 -17.73 -44.34 4.68
CA GLY A 117 -19.07 -44.46 4.11
C GLY A 117 -19.58 -43.32 3.21
N LYS A 118 -19.47 -43.52 1.90
CA LYS A 118 -20.37 -42.95 0.89
C LYS A 118 -21.83 -43.19 1.29
N VAL A 119 -22.59 -42.12 1.52
CA VAL A 119 -24.05 -42.16 1.47
C VAL A 119 -24.51 -41.31 0.29
N LYS A 120 -24.90 -41.99 -0.79
CA LYS A 120 -25.72 -41.41 -1.87
C LYS A 120 -27.14 -41.28 -1.32
N GLY A 121 -27.53 -40.06 -0.96
CA GLY A 121 -28.89 -39.71 -0.60
C GLY A 121 -29.47 -38.76 -1.65
N GLU A 122 -30.38 -39.29 -2.46
CA GLU A 122 -31.20 -38.58 -3.41
C GLU A 122 -32.21 -37.71 -2.63
N MET A 123 -32.00 -36.39 -2.58
CA MET A 123 -32.96 -35.46 -1.97
C MET A 123 -33.78 -34.77 -3.05
N VAL A 124 -35.03 -35.21 -3.13
CA VAL A 124 -36.16 -34.57 -3.81
C VAL A 124 -36.37 -33.17 -3.22
N VAL A 125 -36.13 -32.13 -4.03
CA VAL A 125 -36.36 -30.73 -3.66
C VAL A 125 -37.84 -30.40 -3.89
N LYS A 126 -38.63 -30.44 -2.80
CA LYS A 126 -39.96 -29.81 -2.74
C LYS A 126 -39.76 -28.30 -2.56
N ARG A 127 -40.19 -27.53 -3.56
CA ARG A 127 -40.13 -26.07 -3.62
C ARG A 127 -41.35 -25.51 -2.89
N GLU A 128 -41.20 -25.12 -1.63
CA GLU A 128 -42.21 -24.31 -0.93
C GLU A 128 -41.90 -22.82 -1.08
N GLU A 129 -42.82 -22.11 -1.73
CA GLU A 129 -42.85 -20.66 -1.84
C GLU A 129 -43.21 -20.03 -0.49
N THR A 130 -42.24 -19.40 0.16
CA THR A 130 -42.51 -18.52 1.31
C THR A 130 -42.59 -17.07 0.85
N LYS A 131 -43.82 -16.56 0.76
CA LYS A 131 -44.16 -15.14 0.58
C LYS A 131 -43.56 -14.34 1.74
N LYS A 132 -42.54 -13.52 1.47
CA LYS A 132 -42.03 -12.52 2.42
C LYS A 132 -42.88 -11.26 2.36
N VAL A 133 -43.60 -11.02 3.45
CA VAL A 133 -44.27 -9.76 3.78
C VAL A 133 -43.20 -8.68 3.97
N VAL A 134 -43.23 -7.66 3.12
CA VAL A 134 -42.38 -6.47 3.21
C VAL A 134 -43.03 -5.49 4.20
N VAL A 135 -42.54 -5.47 5.44
CA VAL A 135 -42.89 -4.42 6.40
C VAL A 135 -42.01 -3.20 6.12
N GLY A 136 -42.62 -2.17 5.53
CA GLY A 136 -41.99 -0.89 5.27
C GLY A 136 -41.79 -0.10 6.56
N VAL A 137 -40.53 0.11 6.94
CA VAL A 137 -40.16 1.08 7.99
C VAL A 137 -39.97 2.44 7.32
N LYS A 138 -40.99 3.28 7.46
CA LYS A 138 -41.02 4.70 7.09
C LYS A 138 -40.08 5.46 8.05
N ARG A 139 -38.90 5.87 7.58
CA ARG A 139 -38.03 6.80 8.30
C ARG A 139 -38.40 8.23 7.94
N GLU A 140 -38.82 8.97 8.94
CA GLU A 140 -39.15 10.39 8.87
C GLU A 140 -37.87 11.21 8.63
N ALA A 141 -38.01 12.19 7.74
CA ALA A 141 -36.99 13.16 7.40
C ALA A 141 -37.03 14.31 8.42
N GLY A 142 -36.09 14.30 9.37
CA GLY A 142 -35.77 15.48 10.16
C GLY A 142 -34.83 16.38 9.37
N ALA A 143 -35.33 17.55 8.97
CA ALA A 143 -34.52 18.67 8.52
C ALA A 143 -33.85 19.30 9.74
N ASP A 144 -32.51 19.41 9.71
CA ASP A 144 -31.82 20.38 10.57
C ASP A 144 -30.61 20.96 9.83
N ASP A 145 -30.65 22.29 9.74
CA ASP A 145 -29.79 23.17 8.96
C ASP A 145 -28.48 23.42 9.70
N GLY A 146 -27.49 22.57 9.45
CA GLY A 146 -26.12 22.74 9.94
C GLY A 146 -25.13 23.03 8.83
N LEU A 147 -25.01 24.28 8.39
CA LEU A 147 -24.00 24.73 7.41
C LEU A 147 -22.57 24.45 7.92
N PRO A 148 -21.76 23.60 7.25
CA PRO A 148 -20.36 23.44 7.61
C PRO A 148 -19.56 24.64 7.08
N ARG A 149 -18.95 25.41 8.00
CA ARG A 149 -17.92 26.43 7.67
C ARG A 149 -16.74 25.74 6.97
N PHE A 150 -16.70 25.83 5.65
CA PHE A 150 -15.56 25.42 4.84
C PHE A 150 -14.36 26.34 5.12
N MET A 151 -13.44 25.88 5.97
CA MET A 151 -12.11 26.49 6.05
C MET A 151 -11.38 26.26 4.72
N LYS A 152 -11.05 27.37 4.04
CA LYS A 152 -10.30 27.36 2.78
C LYS A 152 -8.91 26.79 3.07
N ARG A 153 -8.66 25.57 2.60
CA ARG A 153 -7.34 24.93 2.65
C ARG A 153 -6.36 25.79 1.82
N PRO A 154 -5.24 26.27 2.39
CA PRO A 154 -4.29 27.10 1.65
C PRO A 154 -3.78 26.34 0.42
N LYS A 155 -3.83 27.03 -0.72
CA LYS A 155 -3.42 26.54 -2.02
C LYS A 155 -1.90 26.48 -2.03
N LEU A 156 -1.34 25.29 -1.81
CA LEU A 156 0.09 25.04 -2.00
C LEU A 156 0.42 25.23 -3.49
N GLU A 157 1.21 26.26 -3.75
CA GLU A 157 1.83 26.52 -5.05
C GLU A 157 2.65 25.29 -5.49
N PRO A 158 2.57 24.88 -6.77
CA PRO A 158 3.38 23.80 -7.30
C PRO A 158 4.83 24.27 -7.40
N HIS A 159 5.64 23.92 -6.40
CA HIS A 159 7.08 24.14 -6.47
C HIS A 159 7.65 23.44 -7.71
N ALA A 160 8.43 24.21 -8.47
CA ALA A 160 9.19 23.76 -9.63
C ALA A 160 9.96 22.47 -9.32
N ARG A 161 9.98 21.53 -10.27
CA ARG A 161 10.78 20.31 -10.21
C ARG A 161 12.25 20.71 -10.14
N VAL A 162 12.81 20.77 -8.95
CA VAL A 162 14.25 20.87 -8.75
C VAL A 162 14.86 19.54 -9.24
N PRO A 163 15.92 19.57 -10.08
CA PRO A 163 16.65 18.37 -10.45
C PRO A 163 17.12 17.66 -9.18
N PHE A 164 16.67 16.42 -9.00
CA PHE A 164 17.04 15.61 -7.84
C PHE A 164 18.48 15.15 -8.03
N HIS A 165 19.44 15.92 -7.52
CA HIS A 165 20.80 15.47 -7.38
C HIS A 165 20.82 14.40 -6.28
N ALA A 166 21.01 13.14 -6.68
CA ALA A 166 21.24 12.05 -5.74
C ALA A 166 22.45 12.43 -4.86
N PRO A 167 22.32 12.41 -3.53
CA PRO A 167 23.45 12.67 -2.64
C PRO A 167 24.57 11.66 -2.89
N PRO A 168 25.84 12.02 -2.61
CA PRO A 168 26.97 11.11 -2.73
C PRO A 168 26.72 9.86 -1.90
N LEU A 169 26.91 8.69 -2.52
CA LEU A 169 26.72 7.37 -1.89
C LEU A 169 27.75 7.19 -0.77
N ASP A 170 27.36 7.44 0.48
CA ASP A 170 27.86 6.64 1.59
C ASP A 170 27.04 5.35 1.59
N ASP A 171 27.63 4.26 1.09
CA ASP A 171 26.95 2.98 0.80
C ASP A 171 26.24 2.31 2.00
N PHE A 172 26.48 2.80 3.22
CA PHE A 172 25.94 2.22 4.45
C PHE A 172 24.88 3.10 5.15
N ALA A 173 24.75 4.38 4.79
CA ALA A 173 23.81 5.26 5.46
C ALA A 173 22.42 5.16 4.80
N PRO A 174 21.38 4.70 5.52
CA PRO A 174 20.02 4.69 4.97
C PRO A 174 19.59 6.09 4.55
N THR A 175 19.20 6.26 3.29
CA THR A 175 18.69 7.54 2.80
C THR A 175 17.31 7.81 3.40
N SER A 176 17.14 8.94 4.08
CA SER A 176 15.86 9.35 4.66
C SER A 176 14.96 10.02 3.63
N TYR A 177 13.70 9.59 3.57
CA TYR A 177 12.67 10.10 2.67
C TYR A 177 11.52 10.70 3.47
N GLN A 178 10.99 11.83 2.98
CA GLN A 178 9.87 12.54 3.63
C GLN A 178 8.52 11.80 3.54
N SER A 179 8.37 10.86 2.59
CA SER A 179 7.13 10.12 2.39
C SER A 179 7.38 8.74 1.80
N SER A 180 6.42 7.81 1.99
CA SER A 180 6.47 6.48 1.36
C SER A 180 6.52 6.59 -0.16
N THR A 181 5.76 7.50 -0.74
CA THR A 181 5.71 7.74 -2.19
C THR A 181 7.08 8.18 -2.72
N SER A 182 7.77 9.08 -2.01
CA SER A 182 9.13 9.51 -2.38
C SER A 182 10.13 8.35 -2.35
N LEU A 183 10.08 7.50 -1.31
CA LEU A 183 10.91 6.30 -1.22
C LEU A 183 10.62 5.36 -2.40
N ILE A 184 9.34 5.07 -2.66
CA ILE A 184 8.96 4.10 -3.69
C ILE A 184 9.37 4.57 -5.09
N HIS A 185 9.27 5.87 -5.38
CA HIS A 185 9.69 6.41 -6.68
C HIS A 185 11.21 6.47 -6.87
N ALA A 186 11.99 6.51 -5.79
CA ALA A 186 13.44 6.46 -5.88
C ALA A 186 13.94 5.08 -6.31
N ILE A 187 13.25 4.01 -5.93
CA ILE A 187 13.71 2.63 -6.16
C ILE A 187 13.88 2.28 -7.66
N PRO A 188 12.91 2.50 -8.57
CA PRO A 188 13.08 2.16 -9.98
C PRO A 188 14.20 2.91 -10.70
N SER A 189 14.60 4.07 -10.18
CA SER A 189 15.67 4.88 -10.77
C SER A 189 17.06 4.29 -10.51
N LEU A 190 17.18 3.38 -9.54
CA LEU A 190 18.41 2.71 -9.17
C LEU A 190 18.55 1.47 -10.05
N ARG A 191 19.33 1.61 -11.11
CA ARG A 191 19.70 0.50 -12.01
C ARG A 191 20.65 -0.52 -11.38
N SER A 192 20.96 -0.41 -10.09
CA SER A 192 22.04 -1.14 -9.41
C SER A 192 21.63 -1.80 -8.09
N VAL A 193 22.52 -2.70 -7.66
CA VAL A 193 22.32 -3.95 -6.91
C VAL A 193 21.87 -3.80 -5.47
N ALA A 194 21.96 -2.63 -4.84
CA ALA A 194 21.56 -2.43 -3.45
C ALA A 194 20.94 -1.04 -3.23
N PHE A 195 19.82 -0.99 -2.53
CA PHE A 195 19.15 0.22 -2.09
C PHE A 195 18.73 0.08 -0.63
N THR A 196 19.01 1.09 0.19
CA THR A 196 18.46 1.20 1.54
C THR A 196 17.81 2.57 1.73
N GLY A 197 16.48 2.56 1.86
CA GLY A 197 15.69 3.76 2.12
C GLY A 197 14.94 3.68 3.45
N VAL A 198 14.75 4.83 4.09
CA VAL A 198 14.02 4.95 5.34
C VAL A 198 12.96 6.04 5.21
N TYR A 199 11.78 5.79 5.76
CA TYR A 199 10.83 6.86 6.03
C TYR A 199 10.08 6.59 7.34
N SER A 200 9.68 7.66 8.01
CA SER A 200 8.92 7.60 9.25
C SER A 200 7.48 8.03 9.01
N ILE A 201 6.55 7.38 9.70
CA ILE A 201 5.12 7.70 9.65
C ILE A 201 4.53 7.69 11.05
N VAL A 202 3.48 8.48 11.24
CA VAL A 202 2.72 8.44 12.49
C VAL A 202 2.15 7.02 12.69
N ALA A 203 2.37 6.45 13.88
CA ALA A 203 1.87 5.13 14.19
C ALA A 203 0.33 5.13 14.16
N ASN A 204 -0.24 4.09 13.58
CA ASN A 204 -1.67 3.82 13.76
C ASN A 204 -1.76 2.63 14.71
N PRO A 205 -2.27 2.82 15.94
CA PRO A 205 -2.26 1.77 16.96
C PRO A 205 -3.09 0.54 16.58
N THR A 206 -4.03 0.68 15.63
CA THR A 206 -4.85 -0.44 15.15
C THR A 206 -4.13 -1.35 14.14
N THR A 207 -2.98 -0.91 13.62
CA THR A 207 -2.26 -1.63 12.56
C THR A 207 -0.99 -2.23 13.12
N SER A 208 -0.95 -3.56 13.24
CA SER A 208 0.25 -4.30 13.64
C SER A 208 1.43 -4.07 12.67
N HIS A 209 2.66 -4.22 13.16
CA HIS A 209 3.87 -4.15 12.34
C HIS A 209 3.84 -5.15 11.16
N SER A 210 3.32 -6.35 11.37
CA SER A 210 3.13 -7.37 10.32
C SER A 210 2.18 -6.92 9.20
N ARG A 211 1.04 -6.32 9.56
CA ARG A 211 0.11 -5.75 8.58
C ARG A 211 0.74 -4.58 7.82
N ARG A 212 1.55 -3.77 8.51
CA ARG A 212 2.25 -2.63 7.91
C ARG A 212 3.29 -3.08 6.89
N VAL A 213 4.14 -4.05 7.24
CA VAL A 213 5.09 -4.68 6.30
C VAL A 213 4.38 -5.19 5.05
N HIS A 214 3.27 -5.92 5.21
CA HIS A 214 2.49 -6.42 4.08
C HIS A 214 1.88 -5.31 3.21
N LYS A 215 1.45 -4.21 3.83
CA LYS A 215 0.93 -3.04 3.09
C LYS A 215 2.03 -2.40 2.25
N VAL A 216 3.20 -2.15 2.84
CA VAL A 216 4.37 -1.60 2.16
C VAL A 216 4.83 -2.52 1.04
N TYR A 217 4.88 -3.83 1.28
CA TYR A 217 5.18 -4.83 0.25
C TYR A 217 4.20 -4.76 -0.93
N LYS A 218 2.89 -4.68 -0.68
CA LYS A 218 1.89 -4.58 -1.76
C LYS A 218 2.04 -3.31 -2.59
N GLU A 219 2.39 -2.19 -1.95
CA GLU A 219 2.66 -0.93 -2.64
C GLU A 219 3.92 -1.02 -3.49
N LEU A 220 5.03 -1.49 -2.91
CA LEU A 220 6.30 -1.71 -3.63
C LEU A 220 6.13 -2.69 -4.79
N LYS A 221 5.46 -3.82 -4.58
CA LYS A 221 5.19 -4.82 -5.62
C LYS A 221 4.45 -4.23 -6.81
N ARG A 222 3.50 -3.31 -6.57
CA ARG A 222 2.72 -2.69 -7.65
C ARG A 222 3.58 -1.76 -8.50
N GLU A 223 4.42 -0.95 -7.87
CA GLU A 223 5.27 0.02 -8.57
C GLU A 223 6.51 -0.64 -9.20
N LEU A 224 7.07 -1.68 -8.57
CA LEU A 224 8.29 -2.37 -9.03
C LEU A 224 8.03 -3.51 -10.01
N LYS A 225 6.78 -3.92 -10.21
CA LYS A 225 6.41 -5.01 -11.13
C LYS A 225 7.06 -4.95 -12.52
N PRO A 226 7.26 -3.77 -13.15
CA PRO A 226 7.92 -3.71 -14.46
C PRO A 226 9.40 -4.09 -14.45
N SER A 227 10.08 -3.91 -13.31
CA SER A 227 11.53 -4.03 -13.20
C SER A 227 11.94 -5.28 -12.43
N TRP A 228 11.21 -5.63 -11.36
CA TRP A 228 11.54 -6.77 -10.50
C TRP A 228 10.28 -7.54 -10.09
N THR A 229 10.43 -8.85 -9.95
CA THR A 229 9.37 -9.72 -9.43
C THR A 229 9.83 -10.30 -8.10
N PHE A 230 9.06 -10.05 -7.04
CA PHE A 230 9.31 -10.62 -5.72
C PHE A 230 8.20 -11.61 -5.35
N GLY A 231 8.58 -12.70 -4.69
CA GLY A 231 7.69 -13.73 -4.18
C GLY A 231 6.66 -13.15 -3.21
N ALA A 232 5.46 -13.74 -3.18
CA ALA A 232 4.40 -13.34 -2.25
C ALA A 232 4.60 -13.90 -0.83
N SER A 233 5.33 -15.01 -0.71
CA SER A 233 5.75 -15.59 0.55
C SER A 233 6.90 -14.79 1.13
N SER A 234 6.70 -14.22 2.32
CA SER A 234 7.77 -13.64 3.11
C SER A 234 8.38 -14.67 4.04
N THR A 235 9.70 -14.65 4.19
CA THR A 235 10.37 -15.23 5.36
C THR A 235 10.40 -14.18 6.46
N VAL A 236 9.86 -14.51 7.63
CA VAL A 236 9.92 -13.64 8.82
C VAL A 236 11.30 -13.84 9.44
N ILE A 237 12.11 -12.77 9.45
CA ILE A 237 13.46 -12.81 10.04
C ILE A 237 13.38 -12.50 11.53
N ASP A 238 12.59 -11.49 11.89
CA ASP A 238 12.43 -11.04 13.27
C ASP A 238 10.97 -10.62 13.53
N SER A 239 10.47 -11.00 14.70
CA SER A 239 9.09 -10.91 15.12
C SER A 239 9.03 -10.48 16.59
N ASN A 240 9.56 -9.30 16.87
CA ASN A 240 9.46 -8.64 18.16
C ASN A 240 8.24 -7.71 18.23
N PRO A 241 7.69 -7.45 19.42
CA PRO A 241 6.56 -6.52 19.57
C PRO A 241 6.88 -5.12 19.02
N TYR A 242 8.14 -4.68 19.17
CA TYR A 242 8.62 -3.36 18.72
C TYR A 242 9.19 -3.35 17.31
N ILE A 243 9.52 -4.52 16.75
CA ILE A 243 10.21 -4.63 15.45
C ILE A 243 9.69 -5.85 14.70
N HIS A 244 9.24 -5.65 13.46
CA HIS A 244 8.92 -6.74 12.55
C HIS A 244 9.75 -6.63 11.27
N ARG A 245 10.47 -7.70 10.95
CA ARG A 245 11.32 -7.77 9.77
C ARG A 245 10.91 -8.95 8.90
N ALA A 246 10.57 -8.67 7.65
CA ALA A 246 10.24 -9.68 6.66
C ALA A 246 11.10 -9.53 5.41
N GLN A 247 11.47 -10.66 4.80
CA GLN A 247 12.24 -10.73 3.56
C GLN A 247 11.42 -11.46 2.49
N PHE A 248 11.45 -10.91 1.28
CA PHE A 248 10.74 -11.40 0.11
C PHE A 248 11.78 -11.73 -0.97
N PRO A 249 11.97 -13.00 -1.34
CA PRO A 249 12.97 -13.38 -2.34
C PRO A 249 12.59 -12.87 -3.73
N CYS A 250 13.58 -12.53 -4.55
CA CYS A 250 13.35 -12.27 -5.97
C CYS A 250 12.94 -13.57 -6.67
N THR A 251 11.94 -13.46 -7.53
CA THR A 251 11.45 -14.54 -8.40
C THR A 251 11.81 -14.28 -9.85
N CYS A 252 12.62 -13.27 -10.11
CA CYS A 252 13.21 -13.05 -11.41
C CYS A 252 13.94 -14.33 -11.81
N THR A 253 13.51 -14.93 -12.92
CA THR A 253 14.35 -15.89 -13.62
C THR A 253 15.61 -15.14 -13.94
N ALA A 254 16.75 -15.54 -13.34
CA ALA A 254 18.03 -15.04 -13.79
C ALA A 254 17.99 -15.22 -15.30
N ALA A 255 18.04 -14.12 -16.05
CA ALA A 255 18.22 -14.20 -17.47
C ALA A 255 19.59 -14.85 -17.57
N VAL A 256 19.61 -16.19 -17.70
CA VAL A 256 20.84 -16.95 -17.85
C VAL A 256 21.53 -16.22 -18.97
N PRO A 257 22.66 -15.54 -18.72
CA PRO A 257 23.38 -14.94 -19.80
C PRO A 257 23.66 -16.14 -20.68
N THR A 258 22.98 -16.22 -21.83
CA THR A 258 23.21 -17.24 -22.84
C THR A 258 24.60 -16.90 -23.34
N ARG A 259 25.61 -17.30 -22.57
CA ARG A 259 26.99 -17.26 -22.95
C ARG A 259 26.97 -18.10 -24.21
N PRO A 260 27.22 -17.54 -25.39
CA PRO A 260 27.20 -18.30 -26.62
C PRO A 260 28.21 -19.42 -26.43
N GLN A 261 27.70 -20.62 -26.15
CA GLN A 261 28.54 -21.81 -26.06
C GLN A 261 29.16 -21.92 -27.45
N PRO A 262 30.50 -21.83 -27.58
CA PRO A 262 31.12 -22.05 -28.87
C PRO A 262 30.66 -23.45 -29.30
N SER A 263 29.94 -23.51 -30.41
CA SER A 263 29.44 -24.75 -30.97
C SER A 263 30.63 -25.70 -31.13
N LYS A 264 30.76 -26.68 -30.24
CA LYS A 264 31.80 -27.71 -30.36
C LYS A 264 31.59 -28.38 -31.73
N PRO A 265 32.65 -28.49 -32.56
CA PRO A 265 32.55 -29.22 -33.83
C PRO A 265 32.15 -30.67 -33.53
N LYS A 266 31.20 -31.17 -34.30
CA LYS A 266 30.70 -32.56 -34.22
C LYS A 266 31.85 -33.52 -34.52
N ASN A 267 32.46 -34.10 -33.49
CA ASN A 267 33.31 -35.28 -33.66
C ASN A 267 32.45 -36.53 -33.44
N LEU A 268 32.45 -37.37 -34.47
CA LEU A 268 31.61 -38.54 -34.66
C LEU A 268 32.46 -39.78 -34.41
N MET A 269 32.75 -40.14 -33.15
CA MET A 269 33.21 -41.47 -32.76
C MET A 269 33.32 -41.57 -31.24
N GLY A 270 32.83 -42.67 -30.67
CA GLY A 270 33.18 -43.07 -29.29
C GLY A 270 31.97 -43.43 -28.43
N TYR A 271 31.40 -44.60 -28.71
CA TYR A 271 30.59 -45.35 -27.75
C TYR A 271 31.46 -45.69 -26.53
N PHE A 272 30.82 -45.82 -25.36
CA PHE A 272 31.39 -46.12 -24.04
C PHE A 272 31.90 -44.92 -23.21
N SER A 273 30.97 -44.28 -22.50
CA SER A 273 31.29 -43.66 -21.22
C SER A 273 30.08 -43.69 -20.30
N SER A 274 30.18 -44.53 -19.27
CA SER A 274 29.29 -44.60 -18.11
C SER A 274 29.39 -43.28 -17.35
N SER A 275 28.58 -42.30 -17.77
CA SER A 275 28.57 -40.96 -17.19
C SER A 275 27.99 -41.04 -15.77
N PRO A 276 28.70 -40.58 -14.74
CA PRO A 276 28.16 -40.51 -13.39
C PRO A 276 26.92 -39.61 -13.39
N SER A 277 25.87 -40.07 -12.70
CA SER A 277 24.60 -39.38 -12.55
C SER A 277 24.86 -37.95 -12.05
N PRO A 278 24.30 -36.91 -12.71
CA PRO A 278 24.48 -35.55 -12.27
C PRO A 278 23.82 -35.41 -10.89
N LEU A 279 24.64 -35.13 -9.87
CA LEU A 279 24.17 -34.64 -8.58
C LEU A 279 23.27 -33.43 -8.85
N GLU A 280 22.07 -33.47 -8.30
CA GLU A 280 21.06 -32.44 -8.44
C GLU A 280 21.48 -31.12 -7.76
N ASP A 281 22.41 -30.39 -8.35
CA ASP A 281 22.65 -28.97 -8.07
C ASP A 281 21.67 -28.12 -8.89
N ASN A 282 20.37 -28.28 -8.61
CA ASN A 282 19.28 -27.57 -9.31
C ASN A 282 19.05 -26.13 -8.79
N ASP A 283 19.95 -25.57 -7.97
CA ASP A 283 19.88 -24.20 -7.48
C ASP A 283 20.75 -23.19 -8.25
N ALA A 284 21.49 -23.63 -9.28
CA ALA A 284 22.43 -22.82 -10.05
C ALA A 284 21.83 -21.69 -10.94
N GLY A 285 20.58 -21.30 -10.73
CA GLY A 285 19.91 -20.28 -11.55
C GLY A 285 18.87 -19.41 -10.84
N LYS A 286 18.71 -19.52 -9.51
CA LYS A 286 17.77 -18.67 -8.77
C LYS A 286 18.44 -17.34 -8.43
N CYS A 287 17.76 -16.24 -8.71
CA CYS A 287 18.26 -14.93 -8.32
C CYS A 287 18.37 -14.85 -6.80
N ALA A 288 19.57 -14.50 -6.30
CA ALA A 288 19.84 -14.29 -4.88
C ALA A 288 19.29 -12.96 -4.33
N GLY A 289 18.65 -12.15 -5.18
CA GLY A 289 18.08 -10.87 -4.80
C GLY A 289 16.93 -11.01 -3.79
N TYR A 290 16.73 -9.99 -2.98
CA TYR A 290 15.66 -9.93 -2.00
C TYR A 290 15.18 -8.50 -1.74
N LEU A 291 13.93 -8.39 -1.32
CA LEU A 291 13.34 -7.19 -0.76
C LEU A 291 13.13 -7.43 0.74
N ARG A 292 13.80 -6.66 1.59
CA ARG A 292 13.63 -6.71 3.04
C ARG A 292 12.93 -5.45 3.53
N ILE A 293 11.90 -5.64 4.34
CA ILE A 293 11.15 -4.54 4.95
C ILE A 293 11.23 -4.73 6.46
N THR A 294 11.75 -3.71 7.14
CA THR A 294 11.76 -3.64 8.61
C THR A 294 10.83 -2.52 9.05
N VAL A 295 9.91 -2.83 9.94
CA VAL A 295 9.06 -1.83 10.61
C VAL A 295 9.41 -1.86 12.08
N SER A 296 9.80 -0.72 12.64
CA SER A 296 10.03 -0.54 14.07
C SER A 296 9.22 0.62 14.61
N ASP A 297 9.01 0.65 15.92
CA ASP A 297 8.56 1.89 16.59
C ASP A 297 9.60 3.00 16.42
N ASP A 298 9.12 4.24 16.37
CA ASP A 298 9.94 5.45 16.19
C ASP A 298 9.50 6.53 17.17
N ASP A 299 10.30 6.71 18.22
CA ASP A 299 10.09 7.72 19.25
C ASP A 299 10.94 8.99 19.00
N SER A 300 11.53 9.13 17.81
CA SER A 300 12.34 10.32 17.45
C SER A 300 11.51 11.58 17.22
N HIS A 301 10.17 11.46 17.21
CA HIS A 301 9.29 12.59 17.02
C HIS A 301 9.29 13.48 18.28
N TRP A 302 9.43 14.80 18.09
CA TRP A 302 9.52 15.78 19.19
C TRP A 302 8.21 15.94 19.98
N LEU A 303 7.05 15.69 19.35
CA LEU A 303 5.78 15.49 20.06
C LEU A 303 5.70 14.07 20.63
N PRO A 304 4.99 13.84 21.76
CA PRO A 304 4.77 12.53 22.37
C PRO A 304 3.79 11.64 21.56
N ILE A 305 3.96 11.63 20.24
CA ILE A 305 3.19 10.84 19.29
C ILE A 305 4.09 9.70 18.86
N LYS A 306 3.65 8.47 19.10
CA LYS A 306 4.36 7.28 18.63
C LYS A 306 4.44 7.29 17.11
N GLY A 307 5.66 7.25 16.58
CA GLY A 307 5.93 7.03 15.17
C GLY A 307 6.20 5.55 14.89
N GLN A 308 6.29 5.22 13.61
CA GLN A 308 6.83 3.97 13.12
C GLN A 308 7.81 4.26 11.99
N LYS A 309 9.00 3.68 12.10
CA LYS A 309 10.07 3.77 11.12
C LYS A 309 9.99 2.57 10.20
N VAL A 310 9.94 2.83 8.90
CA VAL A 310 9.94 1.80 7.86
C VAL A 310 11.25 1.87 7.11
N VAL A 311 12.02 0.79 7.17
CA VAL A 311 13.27 0.61 6.44
C VAL A 311 13.01 -0.37 5.30
N VAL A 312 13.29 0.05 4.07
CA VAL A 312 13.19 -0.77 2.88
C VAL A 312 14.60 -0.99 2.35
N GLN A 313 14.99 -2.26 2.29
CA GLN A 313 16.24 -2.72 1.70
C GLN A 313 15.91 -3.55 0.46
N VAL A 314 16.49 -3.19 -0.67
CA VAL A 314 16.40 -3.98 -1.90
C VAL A 314 17.80 -4.38 -2.28
N GLU A 315 18.03 -5.67 -2.47
CA GLU A 315 19.27 -6.18 -3.02
C GLU A 315 18.92 -7.05 -4.23
N HIS A 316 19.52 -6.81 -5.39
CA HIS A 316 19.25 -7.58 -6.61
C HIS A 316 20.51 -7.66 -7.47
N PRO A 317 21.08 -8.86 -7.69
CA PRO A 317 22.27 -9.04 -8.53
C PRO A 317 22.04 -8.68 -10.00
#